data_AF-A0A4Q9PF57-F1
#
_entry.id   AF-A0A4Q9PF57-F1
#
_cell.length_a   1.000
_cell.length_b   1.000
_cell.length_c   1.000
_cell.angle_alpha   90.00
_cell.angle_beta   90.00
_cell.angle_gamma   90.00
#
_symmetry.space_group_name_H-M   'P 1'
#
loop_
_entity.id
_entity.type
_entity.pdbx_description
1 polymer ?
#
loop_
_entity_poly.entity_id
_entity_poly.type
_entity_poly.pdbx_seq_one_letter_code
_entity_poly.pdbx_strand_id
1 'polypeptide(L)'
;MAGVPGFVSTAGHPTLMPGQLSNYSTLSGANTGCVLPASGKENRIPSSQRYITRADSPLSSRRVRIPTQPLTPSPGRVLTWPKMAIHFNPQEGGVYFADVDQQLVESLRSGNECVFPLVQQGRAEFRILWPGYGHMAHTYNIPTVIHGRPITRRDLARHVVAFYRQFWEEARRAQVSPGNECWAVKRFDFDELVLVSISNCDGHDAVFQAVVEVPRL
;
A
#
# COMPACT_ATOMS: atom_id res chain seq x y z
N MET A 1 0.50 -12.07 76.33
CA MET A 1 0.30 -10.75 75.71
C MET A 1 -0.28 -11.02 74.32
N ALA A 2 -1.60 -11.01 74.08
CA ALA A 2 -2.56 -9.88 74.05
C ALA A 2 -2.05 -8.73 73.16
N GLY A 3 -2.71 -8.28 72.09
CA GLY A 3 -3.99 -8.64 71.46
C GLY A 3 -4.13 -8.02 70.05
N VAL A 4 -5.21 -8.40 69.34
CA VAL A 4 -5.73 -7.76 68.12
C VAL A 4 -6.61 -6.54 68.54
N PRO A 5 -6.87 -5.52 67.69
CA PRO A 5 -7.86 -5.57 66.58
C PRO A 5 -7.32 -4.87 65.30
N GLY A 6 -7.78 -5.05 64.06
CA GLY A 6 -9.11 -5.28 63.51
C GLY A 6 -9.35 -4.18 62.47
N PHE A 7 -9.73 -4.51 61.23
CA PHE A 7 -10.77 -3.81 60.46
C PHE A 7 -11.13 -4.62 59.21
N VAL A 8 -12.36 -5.13 59.25
CA VAL A 8 -13.14 -5.61 58.11
C VAL A 8 -13.80 -4.38 57.50
N SER A 9 -13.79 -4.24 56.17
CA SER A 9 -14.78 -3.40 55.50
C SER A 9 -15.22 -4.04 54.18
N THR A 10 -16.49 -4.40 54.20
CA THR A 10 -17.38 -4.86 53.13
C THR A 10 -17.91 -3.68 52.32
N ALA A 11 -18.03 -3.87 51.00
CA ALA A 11 -19.03 -3.29 50.06
C ALA A 11 -18.32 -3.04 48.72
N GLY A 12 -18.79 -3.44 47.55
CA GLY A 12 -20.00 -4.09 47.11
C GLY A 12 -19.91 -4.12 45.57
N HIS A 13 -20.23 -5.25 44.96
CA HIS A 13 -20.34 -5.35 43.50
C HIS A 13 -21.44 -4.42 42.98
N PRO A 14 -21.24 -3.78 41.83
CA PRO A 14 -22.31 -3.65 40.86
C PRO A 14 -22.19 -4.79 39.85
N THR A 15 -23.09 -5.76 40.00
CA THR A 15 -23.48 -6.75 39.00
C THR A 15 -23.87 -6.02 37.70
N LEU A 16 -23.13 -6.24 36.61
CA LEU A 16 -23.55 -5.79 35.28
C LEU A 16 -24.68 -6.70 34.78
N MET A 17 -25.89 -6.16 34.75
CA MET A 17 -27.07 -6.78 34.15
C MET A 17 -26.95 -6.80 32.60
N PRO A 18 -27.39 -7.88 31.93
CA PRO A 18 -27.49 -7.92 30.48
C PRO A 18 -28.74 -7.14 30.04
N GLY A 19 -28.55 -5.96 29.48
CA GLY A 19 -29.67 -5.09 29.13
C GLY A 19 -29.27 -3.82 28.40
N GLN A 20 -28.53 -3.95 27.30
CA GLN A 20 -28.51 -2.90 26.27
C GLN A 20 -28.74 -3.53 24.89
N LEU A 21 -30.03 -3.72 24.66
CA LEU A 21 -30.78 -3.64 23.43
C LEU A 21 -29.98 -3.17 22.21
N SER A 22 -29.91 -4.09 21.25
CA SER A 22 -29.83 -3.88 19.82
C SER A 22 -30.58 -2.63 19.35
N ASN A 23 -29.87 -1.65 18.82
CA ASN A 23 -30.47 -0.62 17.98
C ASN A 23 -30.31 -1.04 16.51
N TYR A 24 -31.31 -1.78 16.05
CA TYR A 24 -31.61 -1.92 14.62
C TYR A 24 -31.84 -0.51 14.04
N SER A 25 -31.04 -0.13 13.05
CA SER A 25 -31.33 1.04 12.22
C SER A 25 -32.60 0.79 11.41
N THR A 26 -33.64 1.55 11.70
CA THR A 26 -34.88 1.61 10.94
C THR A 26 -34.65 2.36 9.63
N LEU A 27 -34.88 1.67 8.51
CA LEU A 27 -35.09 2.30 7.20
C LEU A 27 -36.45 3.02 7.22
N SER A 28 -36.47 4.24 7.73
CA SER A 28 -37.61 5.16 7.59
C SER A 28 -37.24 6.26 6.61
N GLY A 29 -37.84 6.19 5.42
CA GLY A 29 -37.65 7.17 4.35
C GLY A 29 -38.28 6.73 3.04
N ALA A 30 -39.48 6.15 3.10
CA ALA A 30 -40.32 5.94 1.94
C ALA A 30 -40.76 7.30 1.40
N ASN A 31 -39.99 7.85 0.45
CA ASN A 31 -40.47 8.96 -0.36
C ASN A 31 -41.29 8.38 -1.50
N THR A 32 -42.60 8.47 -1.33
CA THR A 32 -43.62 8.35 -2.36
C THR A 32 -43.29 9.22 -3.57
N GLY A 33 -43.25 8.59 -4.74
CA GLY A 33 -43.10 9.27 -6.03
C GLY A 33 -43.37 8.31 -7.17
N CYS A 34 -44.53 7.65 -7.15
CA CYS A 34 -45.01 6.88 -8.30
C CYS A 34 -45.48 7.89 -9.36
N VAL A 35 -44.67 8.14 -10.39
CA VAL A 35 -45.12 8.75 -11.63
C VAL A 35 -44.91 7.73 -12.75
N LEU A 36 -46.02 7.22 -13.28
CA LEU A 36 -46.08 6.37 -14.45
C LEU A 36 -45.62 7.15 -15.69
N PRO A 37 -44.81 6.59 -16.59
CA PRO A 37 -44.61 7.21 -17.90
C PRO A 37 -45.80 6.88 -18.81
N ALA A 38 -46.44 7.94 -19.32
CA ALA A 38 -47.44 7.84 -20.39
C ALA A 38 -46.75 7.43 -21.71
N SER A 39 -47.34 6.45 -22.39
CA SER A 39 -46.98 6.04 -23.74
C SER A 39 -47.32 7.15 -24.74
N GLY A 40 -46.31 7.71 -25.39
CA GLY A 40 -46.45 8.62 -26.52
C GLY A 40 -45.43 8.28 -27.61
N LYS A 41 -45.93 7.83 -28.76
CA LYS A 41 -45.17 7.66 -30.00
C LYS A 41 -44.85 9.05 -30.56
N GLU A 42 -43.57 9.40 -30.73
CA GLU A 42 -43.19 10.27 -31.85
C GLU A 42 -41.72 10.12 -32.22
N ASN A 43 -41.52 9.71 -33.48
CA ASN A 43 -40.24 9.73 -34.18
C ASN A 43 -39.76 11.18 -34.31
N ARG A 44 -38.67 11.54 -33.64
CA ARG A 44 -37.78 12.62 -34.08
C ARG A 44 -36.37 12.30 -33.62
N ILE A 45 -35.49 12.08 -34.58
CA ILE A 45 -34.04 12.01 -34.39
C ILE A 45 -33.54 13.46 -34.42
N PRO A 46 -32.92 13.99 -33.36
CA PRO A 46 -32.00 15.10 -33.49
C PRO A 46 -30.59 14.52 -33.47
N SER A 47 -29.92 14.63 -34.62
CA SER A 47 -28.47 14.57 -34.75
C SER A 47 -27.83 15.62 -33.84
N SER A 48 -27.52 15.23 -32.60
CA SER A 48 -26.65 15.98 -31.70
C SER A 48 -25.39 15.17 -31.47
N GLN A 49 -24.28 15.74 -31.93
CA GLN A 49 -22.91 15.31 -31.66
C GLN A 49 -22.78 14.92 -30.19
N ARG A 50 -22.61 13.62 -29.93
CA ARG A 50 -22.08 13.14 -28.66
C ARG A 50 -20.61 13.52 -28.63
N TYR A 51 -20.31 14.73 -28.20
CA TYR A 51 -19.07 14.93 -27.49
C TYR A 51 -19.11 13.97 -26.32
N ILE A 52 -18.22 12.99 -26.33
CA ILE A 52 -17.92 12.17 -25.16
C ILE A 52 -17.26 13.15 -24.20
N THR A 53 -18.07 13.88 -23.43
CA THR A 53 -17.60 14.60 -22.27
C THR A 53 -17.13 13.51 -21.33
N ARG A 54 -15.81 13.28 -21.31
CA ARG A 54 -15.13 12.48 -20.29
C ARG A 54 -15.68 12.99 -18.97
N ALA A 55 -16.45 12.17 -18.28
CA ALA A 55 -16.93 12.53 -16.96
C ALA A 55 -15.69 12.67 -16.08
N ASP A 56 -15.28 13.91 -15.83
CA ASP A 56 -14.34 14.31 -14.78
C ASP A 56 -14.99 14.04 -13.42
N SER A 57 -15.19 12.77 -13.11
CA SER A 57 -15.33 12.32 -11.75
C SER A 57 -14.04 11.59 -11.42
N PRO A 58 -13.13 12.17 -10.62
CA PRO A 58 -12.09 11.38 -10.01
C PRO A 58 -12.82 10.50 -9.00
N LEU A 59 -13.29 9.34 -9.45
CA LEU A 59 -13.44 8.21 -8.56
C LEU A 59 -12.04 8.04 -7.98
N SER A 60 -11.86 8.62 -6.79
CA SER A 60 -10.77 8.29 -5.89
C SER A 60 -10.87 6.78 -5.73
N SER A 61 -10.18 6.06 -6.61
CA SER A 61 -9.97 4.64 -6.51
C SER A 61 -9.22 4.49 -5.23
N ARG A 62 -9.97 4.24 -4.15
CA ARG A 62 -9.46 4.29 -2.80
C ARG A 62 -8.39 3.21 -2.72
N ARG A 63 -7.12 3.59 -2.73
CA ARG A 63 -6.00 2.65 -2.67
C ARG A 63 -5.78 2.21 -1.22
N VAL A 64 -5.28 0.99 -1.04
CA VAL A 64 -4.89 0.46 0.27
C VAL A 64 -3.40 0.23 0.28
N ARG A 65 -2.72 0.79 1.28
CA ARG A 65 -1.32 0.50 1.53
C ARG A 65 -1.15 -0.94 2.00
N ILE A 66 -0.21 -1.66 1.40
CA ILE A 66 0.17 -2.99 1.87
C ILE A 66 0.90 -2.86 3.21
N PRO A 67 0.44 -3.54 4.27
CA PRO A 67 1.16 -3.58 5.54
C PRO A 67 2.58 -4.10 5.35
N THR A 68 3.57 -3.38 5.88
CA THR A 68 4.98 -3.79 5.88
C THR A 68 5.46 -3.91 7.31
N GLN A 69 5.97 -5.08 7.70
CA GLN A 69 6.62 -5.24 9.01
C GLN A 69 8.02 -4.59 8.96
N PRO A 70 8.39 -3.76 9.95
CA PRO A 70 9.74 -3.24 10.06
C PRO A 70 10.75 -4.39 10.19
N LEU A 71 11.83 -4.34 9.43
CA LEU A 71 12.86 -5.37 9.47
C LEU A 71 13.92 -5.06 10.51
N THR A 72 14.44 -6.12 11.13
CA THR A 72 15.63 -6.01 11.97
C THR A 72 16.89 -5.99 11.11
N PRO A 73 17.92 -5.26 11.57
CA PRO A 73 19.22 -5.17 10.92
C PRO A 73 19.85 -6.55 10.62
N SER A 74 20.62 -6.64 9.53
CA SER A 74 21.45 -7.79 9.20
C SER A 74 22.65 -7.84 10.16
N PRO A 75 22.88 -8.95 10.89
CA PRO A 75 24.03 -9.03 11.80
C PRO A 75 25.36 -8.78 11.07
N GLY A 76 26.16 -7.81 11.53
CA GLY A 76 27.57 -7.65 11.14
C GLY A 76 27.91 -6.53 10.15
N ARG A 77 26.98 -5.65 9.74
CA ARG A 77 27.29 -4.46 8.93
C ARG A 77 26.70 -3.18 9.53
N VAL A 78 27.46 -2.49 10.38
CA VAL A 78 27.12 -1.13 10.81
C VAL A 78 27.60 -0.16 9.73
N LEU A 79 26.77 0.08 8.71
CA LEU A 79 26.98 1.14 7.74
C LEU A 79 25.96 2.23 8.04
N THR A 80 26.37 3.39 8.54
CA THR A 80 25.44 4.49 8.83
C THR A 80 24.85 5.04 7.54
N TRP A 81 23.68 4.53 7.17
CA TRP A 81 22.86 5.05 6.10
C TRP A 81 21.92 6.12 6.65
N PRO A 82 21.72 7.27 5.97
CA PRO A 82 20.75 8.24 6.44
C PRO A 82 19.36 7.61 6.45
N LYS A 83 18.56 7.94 7.47
CA LYS A 83 17.11 7.78 7.36
C LYS A 83 16.64 8.64 6.19
N MET A 84 16.06 8.00 5.19
CA MET A 84 15.60 8.68 4.00
C MET A 84 14.38 7.97 3.41
N ALA A 85 13.52 8.75 2.78
CA ALA A 85 12.40 8.27 2.00
C ALA A 85 12.45 8.91 0.62
N ILE A 86 12.34 8.08 -0.40
CA ILE A 86 12.41 8.46 -1.80
C ILE A 86 11.03 8.24 -2.37
N HIS A 87 10.33 9.33 -2.67
CA HIS A 87 8.98 9.28 -3.20
C HIS A 87 8.99 9.25 -4.73
N PHE A 88 8.18 8.38 -5.31
CA PHE A 88 7.99 8.29 -6.74
C PHE A 88 6.72 9.08 -7.09
N ASN A 89 6.87 10.14 -7.89
CA ASN A 89 5.78 11.00 -8.34
C ASN A 89 4.75 11.38 -7.24
N PRO A 90 5.17 12.12 -6.19
CA PRO A 90 4.34 12.38 -5.02
C PRO A 90 3.05 13.16 -5.31
N GLN A 91 2.99 13.90 -6.42
CA GLN A 91 1.81 14.67 -6.83
C GLN A 91 0.67 13.76 -7.31
N GLU A 92 1.01 12.62 -7.92
CA GLU A 92 0.05 11.61 -8.40
C GLU A 92 -0.09 10.43 -7.41
N GLY A 93 0.64 10.53 -6.29
CA GLY A 93 0.65 9.55 -5.21
C GLY A 93 1.38 8.25 -5.55
N GLY A 94 2.26 8.24 -6.55
CA GLY A 94 3.03 7.05 -6.94
C GLY A 94 3.18 6.89 -8.45
N VAL A 95 3.79 5.77 -8.85
CA VAL A 95 3.82 5.29 -10.25
C VAL A 95 3.28 3.88 -10.35
N TYR A 96 2.51 3.59 -11.39
CA TYR A 96 2.04 2.23 -11.65
C TYR A 96 3.20 1.33 -12.07
N PHE A 97 3.15 0.08 -11.66
CA PHE A 97 4.13 -0.93 -12.07
C PHE A 97 4.11 -1.13 -13.59
N ALA A 98 2.92 -1.12 -14.19
CA ALA A 98 2.75 -1.18 -15.65
C ALA A 98 3.53 -0.08 -16.38
N ASP A 99 3.42 1.17 -15.92
CA ASP A 99 4.10 2.31 -16.55
C ASP A 99 5.62 2.17 -16.48
N VAL A 100 6.13 1.69 -15.33
CA VAL A 100 7.57 1.46 -15.13
C VAL A 100 8.10 0.39 -16.07
N ASP A 101 7.36 -0.71 -16.21
CA ASP A 101 7.75 -1.87 -17.02
C ASP A 101 7.71 -1.56 -18.52
N GLN A 102 6.70 -0.81 -18.96
CA GLN A 102 6.58 -0.31 -20.33
C GLN A 102 7.51 0.86 -20.64
N GLN A 103 8.37 1.25 -19.68
CA GLN A 103 9.31 2.37 -19.77
C GLN A 103 8.64 3.73 -19.98
N LEU A 104 7.32 3.86 -19.74
CA LEU A 104 6.56 5.10 -19.84
C LEU A 104 6.91 6.13 -18.76
N VAL A 105 7.72 5.72 -17.77
CA VAL A 105 8.26 6.55 -16.68
C VAL A 105 9.33 7.54 -17.15
N GLU A 106 9.50 7.72 -18.46
CA GLU A 106 10.24 8.86 -19.01
C GLU A 106 9.71 10.20 -18.47
N SER A 107 8.40 10.28 -18.22
CA SER A 107 7.70 11.45 -17.68
C SER A 107 7.80 11.63 -16.16
N LEU A 108 8.47 10.73 -15.42
CA LEU A 108 8.61 10.88 -13.98
C LEU A 108 9.23 12.25 -13.69
N ARG A 109 8.47 13.12 -13.04
CA ARG A 109 8.99 14.41 -12.61
C ARG A 109 10.21 14.13 -11.74
N SER A 110 11.33 14.76 -12.08
CA SER A 110 12.61 14.55 -11.42
C SER A 110 13.18 13.12 -11.53
N GLY A 111 12.83 12.37 -12.59
CA GLY A 111 13.33 11.01 -12.83
C GLY A 111 14.84 10.90 -12.99
N ASN A 112 15.49 11.96 -13.48
CA ASN A 112 16.94 12.01 -13.65
C ASN A 112 17.69 12.43 -12.36
N GLU A 113 16.99 12.74 -11.26
CA GLU A 113 17.65 13.10 -10.01
C GLU A 113 18.36 11.89 -9.40
N CYS A 114 19.60 12.10 -8.99
CA CYS A 114 20.39 11.12 -8.26
C CYS A 114 19.76 10.89 -6.88
N VAL A 115 19.56 9.62 -6.54
CA VAL A 115 18.89 9.24 -5.29
C VAL A 115 19.88 9.13 -4.12
N PHE A 116 21.10 8.69 -4.42
CA PHE A 116 22.15 8.47 -3.42
C PHE A 116 23.42 9.29 -3.75
N PRO A 117 23.33 10.64 -3.80
CA PRO A 117 24.46 11.47 -4.26
C PRO A 117 25.68 11.44 -3.33
N LEU A 118 25.48 11.16 -2.03
CA LEU A 118 26.52 11.19 -1.01
C LEU A 118 26.98 9.80 -0.57
N VAL A 119 26.36 8.74 -1.10
CA VAL A 119 26.64 7.36 -0.69
C VAL A 119 27.67 6.77 -1.64
N GLN A 120 28.85 6.44 -1.10
CA GLN A 120 29.94 5.84 -1.87
C GLN A 120 29.90 4.30 -1.90
N GLN A 121 29.02 3.68 -1.09
CA GLN A 121 28.83 2.23 -1.13
C GLN A 121 28.14 1.84 -2.44
N GLY A 122 28.61 0.80 -3.12
CA GLY A 122 28.10 0.41 -4.45
C GLY A 122 26.73 -0.30 -4.46
N ARG A 123 26.22 -0.72 -3.30
CA ARG A 123 24.95 -1.47 -3.18
C ARG A 123 24.21 -1.16 -1.88
N ALA A 124 22.89 -1.20 -1.94
CA ALA A 124 21.98 -1.16 -0.81
C ALA A 124 21.14 -2.45 -0.77
N GLU A 125 20.69 -2.86 0.41
CA GLU A 125 19.85 -4.03 0.56
C GLU A 125 18.38 -3.64 0.38
N PHE A 126 17.63 -4.39 -0.41
CA PHE A 126 16.20 -4.19 -0.60
C PHE A 126 15.44 -5.41 -0.18
N ARG A 127 14.46 -5.25 0.70
CA ARG A 127 13.68 -6.36 1.21
C ARG A 127 12.20 -6.20 0.89
N ILE A 128 11.62 -7.28 0.37
CA ILE A 128 10.18 -7.40 0.14
C ILE A 128 9.60 -8.30 1.23
N LEU A 129 8.64 -7.76 1.97
CA LEU A 129 7.79 -8.50 2.90
C LEU A 129 6.34 -8.29 2.50
N TRP A 130 5.74 -9.32 1.89
CA TRP A 130 4.34 -9.26 1.52
C TRP A 130 3.47 -9.93 2.60
N PRO A 131 2.38 -9.28 3.06
CA PRO A 131 1.46 -9.85 4.03
C PRO A 131 0.91 -11.20 3.59
N GLY A 132 0.92 -12.19 4.49
CA GLY A 132 0.51 -13.55 4.14
C GLY A 132 1.57 -14.40 3.45
N TYR A 133 2.73 -13.86 3.09
CA TYR A 133 3.92 -14.64 2.71
C TYR A 133 5.07 -14.36 3.69
N GLY A 134 4.79 -14.30 4.99
CA GLY A 134 5.82 -14.02 6.00
C GLY A 134 6.96 -15.06 6.04
N HIS A 135 6.73 -16.25 5.52
CA HIS A 135 7.75 -17.29 5.34
C HIS A 135 8.65 -17.06 4.12
N MET A 136 8.27 -16.15 3.21
CA MET A 136 9.03 -15.75 2.03
C MET A 136 9.52 -14.30 2.19
N ALA A 137 10.62 -14.13 2.92
CA ALA A 137 11.35 -12.86 2.90
C ALA A 137 12.31 -12.88 1.70
N HIS A 138 12.15 -11.94 0.76
CA HIS A 138 13.06 -11.78 -0.35
C HIS A 138 13.98 -10.59 -0.15
N THR A 139 15.27 -10.84 -0.34
CA THR A 139 16.33 -9.84 -0.25
C THR A 139 17.02 -9.68 -1.61
N TYR A 140 17.09 -8.45 -2.07
CA TYR A 140 17.73 -8.03 -3.31
C TYR A 140 18.82 -6.99 -3.03
N ASN A 141 19.68 -6.77 -4.01
CA ASN A 141 20.68 -5.72 -3.97
C ASN A 141 20.32 -4.62 -4.96
N ILE A 142 20.05 -3.41 -4.47
CA ILE A 142 19.90 -2.21 -5.30
C ILE A 142 21.30 -1.68 -5.62
N PRO A 143 21.67 -1.49 -6.90
CA PRO A 143 22.88 -0.76 -7.24
C PRO A 143 22.70 0.71 -6.88
N THR A 144 23.66 1.29 -6.17
CA THR A 144 23.66 2.73 -5.85
C THR A 144 24.35 3.55 -6.93
N VAL A 145 25.19 2.90 -7.74
CA VAL A 145 25.95 3.46 -8.85
C VAL A 145 25.78 2.56 -10.07
N ILE A 146 25.38 3.15 -11.19
CA ILE A 146 25.22 2.49 -12.49
C ILE A 146 26.12 3.20 -13.49
N HIS A 147 26.98 2.46 -14.20
CA HIS A 147 27.94 3.01 -15.17
C HIS A 147 28.78 4.19 -14.62
N GLY A 148 29.20 4.11 -13.35
CA GLY A 148 30.02 5.14 -12.69
C GLY A 148 29.26 6.40 -12.27
N ARG A 149 27.93 6.43 -12.40
CA ARG A 149 27.06 7.54 -11.94
C ARG A 149 26.11 7.06 -10.85
N PRO A 150 25.76 7.90 -9.86
CA PRO A 150 24.73 7.54 -8.89
C PRO A 150 23.42 7.16 -9.58
N ILE A 151 22.72 6.16 -9.03
CA ILE A 151 21.44 5.71 -9.56
C ILE A 151 20.42 6.84 -9.57
N THR A 152 19.70 6.96 -10.68
CA THR A 152 18.62 7.95 -10.81
C THR A 152 17.32 7.43 -10.22
N ARG A 153 16.38 8.33 -9.92
CA ARG A 153 15.05 7.94 -9.41
C ARG A 153 14.32 7.02 -10.38
N ARG A 154 14.45 7.25 -11.69
CA ARG A 154 13.86 6.40 -12.72
C ARG A 154 14.47 5.01 -12.71
N ASP A 155 15.80 4.91 -12.68
CA ASP A 155 16.48 3.61 -12.68
C ASP A 155 16.19 2.82 -11.40
N LEU A 156 16.10 3.51 -10.27
CA LEU A 156 15.69 2.92 -9.01
C LEU A 156 14.27 2.33 -9.08
N ALA A 157 13.31 3.08 -9.63
CA ALA A 157 11.94 2.59 -9.82
C ALA A 157 11.93 1.31 -10.68
N ARG A 158 12.69 1.29 -11.78
CA ARG A 158 12.82 0.12 -12.67
C ARG A 158 13.37 -1.09 -11.93
N HIS A 159 14.43 -0.93 -11.14
CA HIS A 159 14.98 -2.03 -10.33
C HIS A 159 13.98 -2.54 -9.30
N VAL A 160 13.30 -1.65 -8.59
CA VAL A 160 12.31 -2.05 -7.57
C VAL A 160 11.15 -2.82 -8.21
N VAL A 161 10.59 -2.35 -9.32
CA VAL A 161 9.51 -3.05 -10.03
C VAL A 161 9.98 -4.41 -10.56
N ALA A 162 11.20 -4.50 -11.10
CA ALA A 162 11.78 -5.78 -11.52
C ALA A 162 11.91 -6.78 -10.37
N PHE A 163 12.35 -6.34 -9.18
CA PHE A 163 12.42 -7.19 -7.99
C PHE A 163 11.04 -7.65 -7.52
N TYR A 164 10.04 -6.76 -7.56
CA TYR A 164 8.67 -7.14 -7.28
C TYR A 164 8.14 -8.15 -8.30
N ARG A 165 8.45 -7.99 -9.58
CA ARG A 165 8.04 -8.94 -10.64
C ARG A 165 8.58 -10.33 -10.36
N GLN A 166 9.86 -10.44 -10.02
CA GLN A 166 10.47 -11.70 -9.62
C GLN A 166 9.79 -12.29 -8.37
N PHE A 167 9.62 -11.48 -7.32
CA PHE A 167 8.90 -11.89 -6.12
C PHE A 167 7.49 -12.41 -6.45
N TRP A 168 6.78 -11.76 -7.37
CA TRP A 168 5.41 -12.11 -7.74
C TRP A 168 5.31 -13.48 -8.44
N GLU A 169 6.29 -13.81 -9.28
CA GLU A 169 6.37 -15.12 -9.92
C GLU A 169 6.57 -16.24 -8.89
N GLU A 170 7.40 -15.98 -7.88
CA GLU A 170 7.69 -16.95 -6.80
C GLU A 170 6.50 -17.07 -5.84
N ALA A 171 5.95 -15.95 -5.39
CA ALA A 171 4.81 -15.91 -4.47
C ALA A 171 3.55 -16.56 -5.06
N ARG A 172 3.33 -16.47 -6.39
CA ARG A 172 2.21 -17.16 -7.05
C ARG A 172 2.27 -18.68 -6.94
N ARG A 173 3.46 -19.25 -6.77
CA ARG A 173 3.68 -20.71 -6.63
C ARG A 173 3.66 -21.16 -5.17
N ALA A 174 3.75 -20.22 -4.24
CA ALA A 174 3.81 -20.50 -2.82
C ALA A 174 2.41 -20.56 -2.18
N GLN A 175 2.37 -21.11 -0.97
CA GLN A 175 1.16 -21.14 -0.15
C GLN A 175 1.06 -19.87 0.68
N VAL A 176 -0.15 -19.32 0.81
CA VAL A 176 -0.41 -18.18 1.69
C VAL A 176 -0.52 -18.69 3.13
N SER A 177 0.06 -17.96 4.08
CA SER A 177 -0.10 -18.25 5.50
C SER A 177 -1.58 -18.25 5.90
N PRO A 178 -2.06 -19.24 6.68
CA PRO A 178 -3.45 -19.29 7.14
C PRO A 178 -3.88 -17.99 7.83
N GLY A 179 -5.12 -17.55 7.57
CA GLY A 179 -5.69 -16.31 8.11
C GLY A 179 -5.24 -15.03 7.40
N ASN A 180 -4.41 -15.12 6.36
CA ASN A 180 -3.94 -13.99 5.55
C ASN A 180 -4.35 -14.11 4.07
N GLU A 181 -5.36 -14.91 3.76
CA GLU A 181 -5.82 -15.21 2.40
C GLU A 181 -6.29 -13.95 1.64
N CYS A 182 -6.74 -12.92 2.36
CA CYS A 182 -7.08 -11.61 1.80
C CYS A 182 -5.89 -10.91 1.15
N TRP A 183 -4.67 -11.25 1.56
CA TRP A 183 -3.43 -10.72 1.01
C TRP A 183 -2.75 -11.66 0.02
N ALA A 184 -3.41 -12.75 -0.40
CA ALA A 184 -2.83 -13.63 -1.41
C ALA A 184 -2.50 -12.87 -2.71
N VAL A 185 -1.24 -12.87 -3.16
CA VAL A 185 -0.80 -12.11 -4.37
C VAL A 185 -1.66 -12.40 -5.60
N LYS A 186 -2.18 -13.62 -5.75
CA LYS A 186 -3.10 -14.02 -6.84
C LYS A 186 -4.40 -13.22 -6.92
N ARG A 187 -4.76 -12.46 -5.87
CA ARG A 187 -5.96 -11.62 -5.82
C ARG A 187 -5.73 -10.22 -6.38
N PHE A 188 -4.47 -9.85 -6.63
CA PHE A 188 -4.10 -8.53 -7.13
C PHE A 188 -3.48 -8.68 -8.51
N ASP A 189 -3.82 -7.77 -9.40
CA ASP A 189 -3.08 -7.62 -10.64
C ASP A 189 -1.75 -6.92 -10.34
N PHE A 190 -0.65 -7.47 -10.85
CA PHE A 190 0.68 -6.88 -10.70
C PHE A 190 0.75 -5.51 -11.37
N ASP A 191 0.07 -5.35 -12.50
CA ASP A 191 0.14 -4.15 -13.32
C ASP A 191 -0.64 -2.98 -12.70
N GLU A 192 -1.62 -3.27 -11.83
CA GLU A 192 -2.40 -2.28 -11.08
C GLU A 192 -1.71 -1.79 -9.80
N LEU A 193 -0.58 -2.38 -9.41
CA LEU A 193 0.18 -1.99 -8.23
C LEU A 193 0.81 -0.61 -8.42
N VAL A 194 0.85 0.17 -7.35
CA VAL A 194 1.43 1.52 -7.34
C VAL A 194 2.63 1.57 -6.41
N LEU A 195 3.79 1.91 -6.96
CA LEU A 195 5.01 2.21 -6.21
C LEU A 195 4.94 3.65 -5.69
N VAL A 196 4.81 3.83 -4.37
CA VAL A 196 4.66 5.16 -3.76
C VAL A 196 6.00 5.73 -3.31
N SER A 197 6.75 4.93 -2.53
CA SER A 197 8.05 5.35 -2.03
C SER A 197 8.92 4.15 -1.68
N ILE A 198 10.21 4.42 -1.48
CA ILE A 198 11.17 3.49 -0.89
C ILE A 198 11.91 4.19 0.24
N SER A 199 12.02 3.55 1.39
CA SER A 199 12.59 4.19 2.58
C SER A 199 13.50 3.25 3.36
N ASN A 200 14.57 3.84 3.89
CA ASN A 200 15.33 3.26 5.00
C ASN A 200 14.82 3.90 6.29
N CYS A 201 13.95 3.18 7.00
CA CYS A 201 13.26 3.69 8.20
C CYS A 201 14.13 3.59 9.46
N ASP A 202 15.09 2.66 9.49
CA ASP A 202 15.93 2.40 10.67
C ASP A 202 17.19 3.27 10.68
N GLY A 203 17.74 3.63 9.52
CA GLY A 203 18.94 4.48 9.42
C GLY A 203 20.24 3.80 9.84
N HIS A 204 20.26 2.46 9.86
CA HIS A 204 21.40 1.71 10.42
C HIS A 204 22.02 0.71 9.44
N ASP A 205 21.24 0.14 8.51
CA ASP A 205 21.67 -1.09 7.83
C ASP A 205 21.56 -1.10 6.30
N ALA A 206 21.33 0.06 5.67
CA ALA A 206 21.07 0.14 4.23
C ALA A 206 19.87 -0.71 3.77
N VAL A 207 18.98 -1.11 4.67
CA VAL A 207 17.83 -1.95 4.35
C VAL A 207 16.68 -1.03 3.93
N PHE A 208 16.32 -1.13 2.67
CA PHE A 208 15.22 -0.38 2.09
C PHE A 208 13.99 -1.27 1.95
N GLN A 209 12.84 -0.67 2.26
CA GLN A 209 11.53 -1.26 2.01
C GLN A 209 10.70 -0.30 1.16
N ALA A 210 9.94 -0.85 0.23
CA ALA A 210 9.03 -0.06 -0.59
C ALA A 210 7.64 0.02 0.05
N VAL A 211 7.01 1.18 -0.10
CA VAL A 211 5.58 1.36 0.13
C VAL A 211 4.87 1.15 -1.20
N VAL A 212 4.05 0.09 -1.23
CA VAL A 212 3.23 -0.25 -2.39
C VAL A 212 1.76 -0.13 -1.99
N GLU A 213 0.97 0.39 -2.92
CA GLU A 213 -0.47 0.53 -2.80
C GLU A 213 -1.19 -0.32 -3.85
N VAL A 214 -2.35 -0.84 -3.47
CA VAL A 214 -3.23 -1.64 -4.35
C VAL A 214 -4.59 -0.98 -4.50
N PRO A 215 -5.31 -1.18 -5.61
CA PRO A 215 -6.72 -0.80 -5.72
C PRO A 215 -7.54 -1.47 -4.61
N ARG A 216 -8.59 -0.80 -4.12
CA ARG A 216 -9.50 -1.44 -3.17
C ARG A 216 -10.24 -2.59 -3.84
N LEU A 217 -10.20 -3.75 -3.17
CA LEU A 217 -11.08 -4.90 -3.40
C LEU A 217 -12.54 -4.58 -3.04
#